data_AF-A0A535JIH4-F1
#
_entry.id   AF-A0A535JIH4-F1
#
_cell.length_a   1.000
_cell.length_b   1.000
_cell.length_c   1.000
_cell.angle_alpha   90.00
_cell.angle_beta   90.00
_cell.angle_gamma   90.00
#
_symmetry.space_group_name_H-M   'P 1'
#
loop_
_entity.id
_entity.type
_entity.pdbx_description
1 polymer ?
#
loop_
_entity_poly.entity_id
_entity_poly.type
_entity_poly.pdbx_seq_one_letter_code
_entity_poly.pdbx_strand_id
1 'polypeptide(L)'
;MGTRIEDQPPEHWAGPDSLDPTPVWKQFALIGVFLFLGLVLLVGVAAFAAAPQLVTPPALVPGDRLVLPLSALPPYVTGAGALPNRIGPPLVDEARGFLLGRVDRTEVIAVRALWSPGEGQPECPVRPGIVGEKVGYIASCEQAGGQLFMFDARGNPSVGALRGLDRYLVSVTTDRVIVNLDRLIVSLERSSAPPTPSVVPPGE
;
A
#
# COMPACT_ATOMS: atom_id res chain seq x y z
N MET A 1 -45.95 33.34 56.50
CA MET A 1 -44.80 32.91 55.70
C MET A 1 -43.59 32.98 56.61
N GLY A 2 -43.27 31.86 57.26
CA GLY A 2 -42.20 31.79 58.26
C GLY A 2 -40.85 31.63 57.59
N THR A 3 -39.88 32.43 58.01
CA THR A 3 -38.45 32.33 57.67
C THR A 3 -37.71 31.52 58.75
N ARG A 4 -38.38 30.53 59.35
CA ARG A 4 -37.82 29.69 60.40
C ARG A 4 -36.93 28.63 59.77
N ILE A 5 -35.78 28.40 60.40
CA ILE A 5 -34.74 27.46 59.95
C ILE A 5 -35.28 26.02 59.88
N GLU A 6 -36.29 25.74 60.68
CA GLU A 6 -36.99 24.46 60.80
C GLU A 6 -37.97 24.19 59.65
N ASP A 7 -38.32 25.23 58.88
CA ASP A 7 -39.19 25.14 57.71
C ASP A 7 -38.39 24.99 56.38
N GLN A 8 -37.05 25.00 56.44
CA GLN A 8 -36.22 24.69 55.27
C GLN A 8 -36.19 23.17 55.03
N PRO A 9 -36.48 22.69 53.80
CA PRO A 9 -36.32 21.27 53.49
C PRO A 9 -34.88 20.85 53.81
N PRO A 10 -34.64 19.65 54.40
CA PRO A 10 -33.30 19.23 54.77
C PRO A 10 -32.43 19.30 53.54
N GLU A 11 -31.60 20.33 53.53
CA GLU A 11 -30.69 20.60 52.45
C GLU A 11 -29.70 19.44 52.45
N HIS A 12 -29.89 18.46 51.57
CA HIS A 12 -29.01 17.31 51.37
C HIS A 12 -27.67 17.73 50.74
N TRP A 13 -27.14 18.91 51.11
CA TRP A 13 -25.75 19.25 50.87
C TRP A 13 -24.93 18.23 51.61
N ALA A 14 -24.14 17.52 50.83
CA ALA A 14 -23.38 16.40 51.31
C ALA A 14 -22.51 16.87 52.50
N GLY A 15 -22.49 16.11 53.60
CA GLY A 15 -21.89 16.52 54.88
C GLY A 15 -20.42 16.93 54.77
N PRO A 16 -19.80 17.50 55.82
CA PRO A 16 -18.41 17.97 55.77
C PRO A 16 -17.39 16.90 55.29
N ASP A 17 -17.72 15.62 55.45
CA ASP A 17 -16.91 14.48 54.98
C ASP A 17 -17.18 14.06 53.52
N SER A 18 -18.15 14.68 52.84
CA SER A 18 -18.57 14.29 51.50
C SER A 18 -17.65 14.78 50.39
N LEU A 19 -16.82 15.79 50.70
CA LEU A 19 -15.77 16.30 49.83
C LEU A 19 -14.42 15.70 50.20
N ASP A 20 -14.39 14.46 50.72
CA ASP A 20 -13.14 13.78 51.01
C ASP A 20 -12.34 13.70 49.70
N PRO A 21 -11.26 14.50 49.56
CA PRO A 21 -10.53 14.55 48.32
C PRO A 21 -9.98 13.16 48.07
N THR A 22 -10.25 12.58 46.89
CA THR A 22 -9.61 11.33 46.49
C THR A 22 -8.13 11.38 46.91
N PRO A 23 -7.66 10.48 47.79
CA PRO A 23 -6.34 10.65 48.36
C PRO A 23 -5.32 10.76 47.25
N VAL A 24 -4.39 11.73 47.35
CA VAL A 24 -3.49 12.12 46.25
C VAL A 24 -2.72 10.93 45.66
N TRP A 25 -2.42 9.91 46.48
CA TRP A 25 -1.77 8.67 46.01
C TRP A 25 -2.60 7.90 44.96
N LYS A 26 -3.94 7.92 45.03
CA LYS A 26 -4.82 7.31 44.03
C LYS A 26 -4.72 8.04 42.68
N GLN A 27 -4.53 9.35 42.71
CA GLN A 27 -4.33 10.15 41.49
C GLN A 27 -2.97 9.82 40.85
N PHE A 28 -1.89 9.71 41.64
CA PHE A 28 -0.59 9.26 41.13
C PHE A 28 -0.62 7.84 40.60
N ALA A 29 -1.33 6.91 41.27
CA ALA A 29 -1.49 5.54 40.80
C ALA A 29 -2.21 5.51 39.44
N LEU A 30 -3.30 6.27 39.30
CA LEU A 30 -4.05 6.37 38.05
C LEU A 30 -3.21 6.97 36.92
N ILE A 31 -2.47 8.05 37.18
CA ILE A 31 -1.53 8.64 36.21
C ILE A 31 -0.46 7.61 35.83
N GLY A 32 0.12 6.89 36.80
CA GLY A 32 1.10 5.85 36.56
C GLY A 32 0.58 4.73 35.66
N VAL A 33 -0.67 4.29 35.89
CA VAL A 33 -1.33 3.30 35.03
C VAL A 33 -1.51 3.84 33.60
N PHE A 34 -1.99 5.07 33.43
CA PHE A 34 -2.15 5.66 32.10
C PHE A 34 -0.81 5.82 31.36
N LEU A 35 0.24 6.27 32.05
CA LEU A 35 1.58 6.38 31.47
C LEU A 35 2.13 5.02 31.07
N PHE A 36 1.97 4.00 31.92
CA PHE A 36 2.40 2.65 31.61
C PHE A 36 1.64 2.07 30.42
N LEU A 37 0.31 2.20 30.39
CA LEU A 37 -0.50 1.75 29.26
C LEU A 37 -0.13 2.47 27.96
N GLY A 38 0.10 3.79 28.03
CA GLY A 38 0.56 4.58 26.89
C GLY A 38 1.92 4.11 26.38
N LEU A 39 2.86 3.80 27.28
CA LEU A 39 4.17 3.27 26.93
C LEU A 39 4.08 1.89 26.27
N VAL A 40 3.28 0.98 26.83
CA VAL A 40 3.06 -0.36 26.26
C VAL A 40 2.47 -0.25 24.85
N LEU A 41 1.49 0.63 24.66
CA LEU A 41 0.89 0.88 23.34
C LEU A 41 1.94 1.43 22.35
N LEU A 42 2.76 2.38 22.78
CA LEU A 42 3.83 2.94 21.95
C LEU A 42 4.85 1.86 21.54
N VAL A 43 5.29 1.02 22.49
CA VAL A 43 6.21 -0.10 22.21
C VAL A 43 5.58 -1.09 21.24
N GLY A 44 4.30 -1.42 21.42
CA GLY A 44 3.56 -2.28 20.50
C GLY A 44 3.55 -1.72 19.07
N VAL A 45 3.13 -0.47 18.90
CA VAL A 45 3.09 0.20 17.58
C VAL A 45 4.47 0.27 16.94
N ALA A 46 5.51 0.60 17.73
CA ALA A 46 6.88 0.65 17.25
C ALA A 46 7.37 -0.73 16.77
N ALA A 47 7.05 -1.81 17.49
CA ALA A 47 7.41 -3.17 17.11
C ALA A 47 6.77 -3.58 15.77
N PHE A 48 5.48 -3.28 15.55
CA PHE A 48 4.83 -3.53 14.26
C PHE A 48 5.44 -2.72 13.11
N ALA A 49 5.76 -1.44 13.36
CA ALA A 49 6.39 -0.60 12.35
C ALA A 49 7.80 -1.09 11.97
N ALA A 50 8.57 -1.58 12.94
CA ALA A 50 9.92 -2.11 12.74
C ALA A 50 9.95 -3.57 12.24
N ALA A 51 8.83 -4.29 12.32
CA ALA A 51 8.77 -5.72 12.00
C ALA A 51 9.41 -6.10 10.64
N PRO A 52 9.23 -5.34 9.52
CA PRO A 52 9.88 -5.68 8.25
C PRO A 52 11.42 -5.74 8.29
N GLN A 53 12.03 -5.04 9.25
CA GLN A 53 13.49 -5.00 9.45
C GLN A 53 13.99 -6.11 10.38
N LEU A 54 13.09 -6.72 11.16
CA LEU A 54 13.43 -7.73 12.17
C LEU A 54 13.17 -9.17 11.71
N VAL A 55 12.30 -9.37 10.71
CA VAL A 55 11.98 -10.70 10.19
C VAL A 55 13.04 -11.23 9.22
N THR A 56 13.20 -12.55 9.21
CA THR A 56 14.01 -13.28 8.23
C THR A 56 13.22 -13.44 6.92
N PRO A 57 13.72 -12.93 5.77
CA PRO A 57 13.06 -13.13 4.48
C PRO A 57 13.12 -14.60 4.00
N PRO A 58 12.13 -15.09 3.21
CA PRO A 58 10.91 -14.41 2.81
C PRO A 58 9.83 -14.45 3.91
N ALA A 59 9.18 -13.32 4.17
CA ALA A 59 8.15 -13.23 5.20
C ALA A 59 7.06 -12.21 4.87
N LEU A 60 5.80 -12.56 5.15
CA LEU A 60 4.69 -11.63 5.11
C LEU A 60 4.49 -11.04 6.52
N VAL A 61 4.56 -9.73 6.63
CA VAL A 61 4.50 -8.97 7.89
C VAL A 61 3.15 -8.27 8.00
N PRO A 62 2.62 -8.05 9.22
CA PRO A 62 1.39 -7.27 9.41
C PRO A 62 1.37 -5.95 8.63
N GLY A 63 0.19 -5.62 8.08
CA GLY A 63 0.03 -4.53 7.12
C GLY A 63 0.39 -4.91 5.69
N ASP A 64 0.27 -6.20 5.33
CA ASP A 64 0.44 -6.73 3.97
C ASP A 64 1.77 -6.35 3.30
N ARG A 65 2.84 -6.36 4.10
CA ARG A 65 4.21 -6.08 3.63
C ARG A 65 4.95 -7.38 3.43
N LEU A 66 5.26 -7.72 2.18
CA LEU A 66 6.10 -8.86 1.87
C LEU A 66 7.56 -8.46 1.87
N VAL A 67 8.35 -9.10 2.72
CA VAL A 67 9.80 -8.95 2.79
C VAL A 67 10.45 -10.10 2.02
N LEU A 68 11.26 -9.76 1.03
CA LEU A 68 12.01 -10.69 0.18
C LEU A 68 13.51 -10.46 0.36
N PRO A 69 14.35 -11.50 0.22
CA PRO A 69 15.79 -11.33 0.21
C PRO A 69 16.21 -10.53 -1.03
N LEU A 70 17.33 -9.80 -0.97
CA LEU A 70 17.83 -9.04 -2.13
C LEU A 70 18.09 -9.94 -3.36
N SER A 71 18.42 -11.21 -3.15
CA SER A 71 18.58 -12.22 -4.20
C SER A 71 17.29 -12.53 -4.98
N ALA A 72 16.13 -12.11 -4.48
CA ALA A 72 14.88 -12.19 -5.22
C ALA A 72 14.81 -11.17 -6.37
N LEU A 73 15.70 -10.16 -6.41
CA LEU A 73 15.77 -9.24 -7.54
C LEU A 73 16.49 -9.91 -8.72
N PRO A 74 15.94 -9.78 -9.94
CA PRO A 74 16.69 -10.16 -11.13
C PRO A 74 17.97 -9.30 -11.27
N PRO A 75 19.04 -9.85 -11.88
CA PRO A 75 20.28 -9.12 -12.09
C PRO A 75 20.06 -7.89 -12.98
N TYR A 76 20.88 -6.86 -12.79
CA TYR A 76 20.92 -5.76 -13.74
C TYR A 76 21.72 -6.17 -14.98
N VAL A 77 21.09 -6.15 -16.14
CA VAL A 77 21.71 -6.50 -17.42
C VAL A 77 21.46 -5.37 -18.41
N THR A 78 22.51 -4.87 -19.06
CA THR A 78 22.41 -3.87 -20.12
C THR A 78 21.88 -4.49 -21.42
N GLY A 79 21.12 -3.73 -22.21
CA GLY A 79 20.58 -4.18 -23.49
C GLY A 79 19.12 -4.64 -23.35
N ALA A 80 18.87 -5.95 -23.54
CA ALA A 80 17.52 -6.52 -23.50
C ALA A 80 16.90 -6.49 -22.09
N GLY A 81 17.68 -6.38 -21.02
CA GLY A 81 17.19 -6.45 -19.64
C GLY A 81 17.09 -7.90 -19.12
N ALA A 82 16.68 -8.04 -17.86
CA ALA A 82 16.54 -9.34 -17.20
C ALA A 82 15.08 -9.72 -16.99
N LEU A 83 14.77 -11.02 -17.11
CA LEU A 83 13.42 -11.52 -16.89
C LEU A 83 12.99 -11.24 -15.42
N PRO A 84 11.79 -10.68 -15.18
CA PRO A 84 11.29 -10.48 -13.83
C PRO A 84 11.00 -11.81 -13.12
N ASN A 85 11.21 -11.82 -11.81
CA ASN A 85 10.92 -12.98 -10.96
C ASN A 85 9.44 -12.97 -10.56
N ARG A 86 8.74 -14.09 -10.78
CA ARG A 86 7.34 -14.24 -10.37
C ARG A 86 7.25 -14.57 -8.88
N ILE A 87 6.48 -13.78 -8.15
CA ILE A 87 6.18 -13.96 -6.73
C ILE A 87 4.67 -14.25 -6.61
N GLY A 88 4.33 -15.35 -5.95
CA GLY A 88 2.95 -15.83 -5.80
C GLY A 88 2.87 -16.92 -4.75
N PRO A 89 1.93 -17.88 -4.88
CA PRO A 89 1.76 -18.94 -3.91
C PRO A 89 3.04 -19.76 -3.69
N PRO A 90 3.34 -20.19 -2.44
CA PRO A 90 2.53 -20.06 -1.23
C PRO A 90 2.74 -18.75 -0.45
N LEU A 91 3.64 -17.86 -0.90
CA LEU A 91 3.99 -16.64 -0.16
C LEU A 91 2.88 -15.59 -0.17
N VAL A 92 2.18 -15.49 -1.29
CA VAL A 92 1.07 -14.59 -1.54
C VAL A 92 0.00 -15.37 -2.29
N ASP A 93 -1.27 -15.04 -2.10
CA ASP A 93 -2.34 -15.59 -2.95
C ASP A 93 -2.15 -15.19 -4.43
N GLU A 94 -2.83 -15.92 -5.32
CA GLU A 94 -2.71 -15.67 -6.76
C GLU A 94 -3.21 -14.27 -7.16
N ALA A 95 -4.20 -13.73 -6.43
CA ALA A 95 -4.83 -12.44 -6.70
C ALA A 95 -3.88 -11.24 -6.45
N ARG A 96 -2.99 -11.37 -5.46
CA ARG A 96 -1.95 -10.39 -5.13
C ARG A 96 -0.56 -10.80 -5.63
N GLY A 97 -0.48 -11.86 -6.43
CA GLY A 97 0.75 -12.29 -7.10
C GLY A 97 1.29 -11.19 -8.02
N PHE A 98 2.62 -11.13 -8.17
CA PHE A 98 3.29 -10.08 -8.93
C PHE A 98 4.59 -10.54 -9.60
N LEU A 99 5.06 -9.75 -10.55
CA LEU A 99 6.33 -9.90 -11.25
C LEU A 99 7.30 -8.82 -10.73
N LEU A 100 8.38 -9.24 -10.09
CA LEU A 100 9.43 -8.39 -9.56
C LEU A 100 10.51 -8.16 -10.62
N GLY A 101 10.55 -6.95 -11.17
CA GLY A 101 11.49 -6.54 -12.22
C GLY A 101 12.51 -5.52 -11.75
N ARG A 102 13.66 -5.48 -12.45
CA ARG A 102 14.67 -4.43 -12.30
C ARG A 102 14.79 -3.68 -13.62
N VAL A 103 14.35 -2.43 -13.63
CA VAL A 103 14.31 -1.57 -14.82
C VAL A 103 15.67 -0.92 -15.06
N ASP A 104 16.30 -0.46 -13.99
CA ASP A 104 17.66 0.09 -14.01
C ASP A 104 18.41 -0.27 -12.72
N ARG A 105 19.66 0.18 -12.56
CA ARG A 105 20.49 -0.09 -11.37
C ARG A 105 19.82 0.27 -10.06
N THR A 106 19.00 1.32 -10.05
CA THR A 106 18.32 1.86 -8.87
C THR A 106 16.80 1.71 -8.92
N GLU A 107 16.24 1.29 -10.07
CA GLU A 107 14.80 1.24 -10.28
C GLU A 107 14.32 -0.22 -10.27
N VAL A 108 13.53 -0.55 -9.26
CA VAL A 108 12.87 -1.85 -9.09
C VAL A 108 11.37 -1.64 -9.11
N ILE A 109 10.65 -2.54 -9.77
CA ILE A 109 9.19 -2.49 -9.86
C ILE A 109 8.60 -3.84 -9.49
N ALA A 110 7.41 -3.81 -8.88
CA ALA A 110 6.59 -4.99 -8.64
C ALA A 110 5.27 -4.79 -9.39
N VAL A 111 5.08 -5.53 -10.47
CA VAL A 111 3.94 -5.41 -11.36
C VAL A 111 2.93 -6.50 -11.03
N ARG A 112 1.65 -6.16 -10.82
CA ARG A 112 0.61 -7.15 -10.52
C ARG A 112 0.55 -8.19 -11.65
N ALA A 113 0.43 -9.47 -11.28
CA ALA A 113 0.37 -10.58 -12.25
C ALA A 113 -0.98 -10.68 -12.97
N LEU A 114 -1.94 -9.83 -12.62
CA LEU A 114 -3.27 -9.73 -13.18
C LEU A 114 -3.55 -8.29 -13.58
N TRP A 115 -4.14 -8.11 -14.75
CA TRP A 115 -4.46 -6.81 -15.32
C TRP A 115 -5.75 -6.91 -16.14
N SER A 116 -6.75 -6.08 -15.87
CA SER A 116 -7.89 -5.89 -16.78
C SER A 116 -7.57 -4.77 -17.79
N PRO A 117 -8.26 -4.61 -18.93
CA PRO A 117 -8.09 -3.42 -19.79
C PRO A 117 -8.88 -2.18 -19.31
N GLY A 118 -9.97 -2.38 -18.59
CA GLY A 118 -10.78 -1.32 -17.97
C GLY A 118 -11.54 -1.82 -16.74
N GLU A 119 -12.29 -0.92 -16.10
CA GLU A 119 -13.17 -1.28 -14.98
C GLU A 119 -14.29 -2.21 -15.44
N GLY A 120 -14.57 -3.27 -14.67
CA GLY A 120 -15.59 -4.28 -15.00
C GLY A 120 -15.22 -5.25 -16.13
N GLN A 121 -14.04 -5.10 -16.75
CA GLN A 121 -13.53 -6.05 -17.73
C GLN A 121 -12.80 -7.22 -17.04
N PRO A 122 -12.74 -8.41 -17.68
CA PRO A 122 -12.07 -9.56 -17.09
C PRO A 122 -10.58 -9.32 -16.84
N GLU A 123 -10.08 -9.88 -15.75
CA GLU A 123 -8.65 -9.86 -15.43
C GLU A 123 -7.87 -10.81 -16.35
N CYS A 124 -6.73 -10.34 -16.83
CA CYS A 124 -5.86 -11.05 -17.75
C CYS A 124 -4.51 -11.34 -17.09
N PRO A 125 -3.99 -12.57 -17.20
CA PRO A 125 -2.68 -12.89 -16.69
C PRO A 125 -1.60 -12.09 -17.42
N VAL A 126 -0.71 -11.50 -16.63
CA VAL A 126 0.48 -10.79 -17.09
C VAL A 126 1.67 -11.74 -17.03
N ARG A 127 2.42 -11.82 -18.11
CA ARG A 127 3.65 -12.62 -18.22
C ARG A 127 4.80 -11.79 -18.74
N PRO A 128 6.05 -12.11 -18.38
CA PRO A 128 7.20 -11.49 -19.03
C PRO A 128 7.23 -11.85 -20.51
N GLY A 129 7.67 -10.90 -21.34
CA GLY A 129 7.83 -11.10 -22.78
C GLY A 129 8.86 -10.13 -23.36
N ILE A 130 9.00 -10.15 -24.69
CA ILE A 130 9.88 -9.22 -25.41
C ILE A 130 9.00 -8.17 -26.10
N VAL A 131 9.25 -6.91 -25.80
CA VAL A 131 8.54 -5.73 -26.33
C VAL A 131 9.59 -4.72 -26.80
N GLY A 132 9.62 -4.44 -28.12
CA GLY A 132 10.60 -3.51 -28.69
C GLY A 132 12.05 -3.91 -28.39
N GLU A 133 12.39 -5.19 -28.60
CA GLU A 133 13.73 -5.79 -28.37
C GLU A 133 14.19 -5.85 -26.91
N LYS A 134 13.35 -5.44 -25.96
CA LYS A 134 13.65 -5.47 -24.53
C LYS A 134 12.65 -6.34 -23.77
N VAL A 135 13.05 -6.80 -22.59
CA VAL A 135 12.15 -7.44 -21.64
C VAL A 135 11.09 -6.42 -21.24
N GLY A 136 9.84 -6.83 -21.41
CA GLY A 136 8.65 -6.12 -21.01
C GLY A 136 7.61 -7.11 -20.52
N TYR A 137 6.35 -6.74 -20.65
CA TYR A 137 5.24 -7.54 -20.16
C TYR A 137 4.18 -7.69 -21.24
N ILE A 138 3.51 -8.84 -21.21
CA ILE A 138 2.40 -9.17 -22.11
C ILE A 138 1.23 -9.61 -21.24
N ALA A 139 0.08 -8.96 -21.39
CA ALA A 139 -1.17 -9.43 -20.83
C ALA A 139 -1.99 -10.13 -21.92
N SER A 140 -2.42 -11.36 -21.65
CA SER A 140 -3.20 -12.18 -22.58
C SER A 140 -4.64 -12.33 -22.09
N CYS A 141 -5.57 -11.66 -22.74
CA CYS A 141 -6.99 -11.70 -22.39
C CYS A 141 -7.70 -12.72 -23.29
N GLU A 142 -7.87 -13.96 -22.84
CA GLU A 142 -8.57 -15.00 -23.62
C GLU A 142 -10.00 -14.56 -23.97
N GLN A 143 -10.68 -13.90 -23.03
CA GLN A 143 -12.05 -13.38 -23.23
C GLN A 143 -12.14 -12.15 -24.13
N ALA A 144 -11.02 -11.49 -24.44
CA ALA A 144 -10.95 -10.40 -25.42
C ALA A 144 -10.55 -10.92 -26.82
N GLY A 145 -10.89 -12.17 -27.15
CA GLY A 145 -10.58 -12.78 -28.45
C GLY A 145 -9.09 -13.09 -28.64
N GLY A 146 -8.35 -13.33 -27.56
CA GLY A 146 -6.91 -13.59 -27.61
C GLY A 146 -6.06 -12.35 -27.90
N GLN A 147 -6.63 -11.14 -27.72
CA GLN A 147 -5.88 -9.90 -27.86
C GLN A 147 -4.71 -9.86 -26.87
N LEU A 148 -3.54 -9.51 -27.40
CA LEU A 148 -2.31 -9.32 -26.63
C LEU A 148 -2.11 -7.82 -26.37
N PHE A 149 -1.86 -7.50 -25.12
CA PHE A 149 -1.52 -6.15 -24.67
C PHE A 149 -0.06 -6.13 -24.25
N MET A 150 0.72 -5.21 -24.79
CA MET A 150 2.15 -5.13 -24.56
C MET A 150 2.51 -3.91 -23.72
N PHE A 151 3.46 -4.09 -22.81
CA PHE A 151 3.94 -3.06 -21.91
C PHE A 151 5.46 -3.05 -21.86
N ASP A 152 6.05 -1.86 -21.71
CA ASP A 152 7.49 -1.70 -21.59
C ASP A 152 8.03 -2.30 -20.27
N ALA A 153 9.35 -2.25 -20.08
CA ALA A 153 10.00 -2.73 -18.84
C ALA A 153 9.50 -2.04 -17.57
N ARG A 154 8.90 -0.85 -17.66
CA ARG A 154 8.30 -0.17 -16.52
C ARG A 154 6.86 -0.65 -16.30
N GLY A 155 6.17 -1.14 -17.34
CA GLY A 155 4.75 -1.45 -17.32
C GLY A 155 3.90 -0.32 -17.90
N ASN A 156 4.49 0.61 -18.66
CA ASN A 156 3.74 1.59 -19.42
C ASN A 156 3.14 0.93 -20.67
N PRO A 157 1.96 1.39 -21.13
CA PRO A 157 1.34 0.82 -22.32
C PRO A 157 2.23 1.06 -23.55
N SER A 158 2.36 0.02 -24.38
CA SER A 158 3.03 0.07 -25.67
C SER A 158 2.01 -0.19 -26.78
N VAL A 159 1.77 -1.46 -27.13
CA VAL A 159 0.86 -1.86 -28.21
C VAL A 159 -0.43 -2.42 -27.63
N GLY A 160 -1.57 -1.91 -28.10
CA GLY A 160 -2.91 -2.39 -27.79
C GLY A 160 -3.49 -1.91 -26.45
N ALA A 161 -2.66 -1.47 -25.49
CA ALA A 161 -3.11 -1.07 -24.16
C ALA A 161 -3.42 0.44 -24.07
N LEU A 162 -4.56 0.78 -23.44
CA LEU A 162 -4.98 2.17 -23.19
C LEU A 162 -4.49 2.72 -21.84
N ARG A 163 -4.16 1.83 -20.90
CA ARG A 163 -3.55 2.14 -19.61
C ARG A 163 -2.39 1.20 -19.31
N GLY A 164 -1.53 1.58 -18.37
CA GLY A 164 -0.41 0.76 -17.94
C GLY A 164 -0.80 -0.38 -17.00
N LEU A 165 0.21 -1.13 -16.55
CA LEU A 165 0.06 -2.18 -15.55
C LEU A 165 -0.02 -1.59 -14.14
N ASP A 166 -0.80 -2.26 -13.30
CA ASP A 166 -0.93 -1.90 -11.90
C ASP A 166 0.31 -2.37 -11.13
N ARG A 167 0.76 -1.55 -10.17
CA ARG A 167 2.04 -1.77 -9.48
C ARG A 167 1.89 -1.75 -7.98
N TYR A 168 2.71 -2.52 -7.29
CA TYR A 168 2.90 -2.41 -5.86
C TYR A 168 4.04 -1.45 -5.54
N LEU A 169 3.95 -0.80 -4.37
CA LEU A 169 5.04 0.04 -3.88
C LEU A 169 6.19 -0.84 -3.40
N VAL A 170 7.39 -0.57 -3.91
CA VAL A 170 8.60 -1.31 -3.57
C VAL A 170 9.57 -0.40 -2.84
N SER A 171 10.14 -0.90 -1.75
CA SER A 171 11.27 -0.30 -1.06
C SER A 171 12.43 -1.29 -1.07
N VAL A 172 13.62 -0.81 -1.43
CA VAL A 172 14.83 -1.63 -1.47
C VAL A 172 15.79 -1.09 -0.42
N THR A 173 16.31 -1.98 0.42
CA THR A 173 17.38 -1.67 1.37
C THR A 173 18.61 -2.53 1.05
N THR A 174 19.63 -2.46 1.90
CA THR A 174 20.93 -3.10 1.66
C THR A 174 20.87 -4.62 1.51
N ASP A 175 19.92 -5.30 2.17
CA ASP A 175 19.84 -6.76 2.26
C ASP A 175 18.48 -7.35 1.84
N ARG A 176 17.46 -6.50 1.61
CA ARG A 176 16.09 -6.94 1.37
C ARG A 176 15.31 -6.03 0.44
N VAL A 177 14.20 -6.56 -0.03
CA VAL A 177 13.18 -5.86 -0.81
C VAL A 177 11.86 -5.99 -0.08
N ILE A 178 11.18 -4.88 0.13
CA ILE A 178 9.88 -4.82 0.79
C ILE A 178 8.86 -4.39 -0.24
N VAL A 179 7.85 -5.22 -0.47
CA VAL A 179 6.73 -4.94 -1.38
C VAL A 179 5.48 -4.73 -0.53
N ASN A 180 4.84 -3.58 -0.68
CA ASN A 180 3.58 -3.28 0.00
C ASN A 180 2.40 -3.75 -0.87
N LEU A 181 1.71 -4.80 -0.41
CA LEU A 181 0.59 -5.44 -1.11
C LEU A 181 -0.77 -4.79 -0.79
N ASP A 182 -0.85 -3.99 0.29
CA ASP A 182 -2.08 -3.30 0.71
C ASP A 182 -2.48 -2.17 -0.26
N ARG A 183 -1.47 -1.54 -0.89
CA ARG A 183 -1.67 -0.40 -1.77
C ARG A 183 -1.26 -0.71 -3.19
N LEU A 184 -2.27 -0.98 -4.02
CA LEU A 184 -2.10 -1.09 -5.47
C LEU A 184 -2.14 0.30 -6.12
N ILE A 185 -1.11 0.61 -6.90
CA ILE A 185 -1.04 1.81 -7.74
C ILE A 185 -1.67 1.45 -9.08
N VAL A 186 -2.92 1.87 -9.28
CA VAL A 186 -3.65 1.67 -10.53
C VAL A 186 -3.13 2.65 -11.58
N SER A 187 -2.72 2.15 -12.74
CA SER A 187 -2.35 3.05 -13.83
C SER A 187 -3.61 3.67 -14.41
N LEU A 188 -3.69 5.00 -14.45
CA LEU A 188 -4.80 5.70 -15.11
C LEU A 188 -4.72 5.53 -16.64
N GLU A 189 -5.89 5.53 -17.29
CA GLU A 189 -6.00 5.59 -18.74
C GLU A 189 -5.43 6.91 -19.27
N ARG A 190 -4.74 6.86 -20.42
CA ARG A 190 -4.47 8.08 -21.17
C ARG A 190 -5.79 8.57 -21.76
N SER A 191 -6.40 9.55 -21.11
CA SER A 191 -7.38 10.39 -21.78
C SER A 191 -6.64 11.21 -22.85
N SER A 192 -7.00 11.05 -24.12
CA SER A 192 -6.54 11.91 -25.19
C SER A 192 -6.85 13.35 -24.81
N ALA A 193 -5.85 14.24 -24.84
CA ALA A 193 -6.08 15.65 -24.65
C ALA A 193 -7.16 16.13 -25.64
N PRO A 194 -8.15 16.96 -25.21
CA PRO A 194 -9.09 17.57 -26.13
C PRO A 194 -8.32 18.26 -27.27
N PRO A 195 -8.79 18.16 -28.53
CA PRO A 195 -8.12 18.85 -29.63
C PRO A 195 -8.04 20.34 -29.29
N THR A 196 -6.83 20.91 -29.35
CA THR A 196 -6.61 22.36 -29.20
C THR A 196 -7.56 23.07 -30.15
N PRO A 197 -8.39 24.02 -29.70
CA PRO A 197 -9.27 24.74 -30.60
C PRO A 197 -8.42 25.46 -31.65
N SER A 198 -8.61 25.11 -32.93
CA SER A 198 -8.07 25.90 -34.04
C SER A 198 -8.68 27.30 -33.93
N VAL A 199 -7.83 28.27 -33.57
CA VAL A 199 -8.15 29.68 -33.78
C VAL A 199 -8.22 29.88 -35.28
N VAL A 200 -9.43 29.86 -35.83
CA VAL A 200 -9.67 30.36 -37.19
C VAL A 200 -9.44 31.88 -37.12
N PRO A 201 -8.42 32.42 -37.82
CA PRO A 201 -8.28 33.87 -37.88
C PRO A 201 -9.52 34.43 -38.59
N PRO A 202 -10.17 35.49 -38.05
CA PRO A 202 -11.19 36.19 -38.81
C PRO A 202 -10.53 36.76 -40.06
N GLY A 203 -11.05 36.36 -41.21
CA GLY A 203 -10.76 37.01 -42.48
C GLY A 203 -11.44 38.37 -42.55
N GLU A 204 -10.77 39.25 -43.30
CA GLU A 204 -11.12 40.62 -43.71
C GLU A 204 -10.79 41.76 -42.74
#